data_AF-A0A0S7XNS4-F1
#
_entry.id   AF-A0A0S7XNS4-F1
#
_cell.length_a   1.000
_cell.length_b   1.000
_cell.length_c   1.000
_cell.angle_alpha   90.00
_cell.angle_beta   90.00
_cell.angle_gamma   90.00
#
_symmetry.space_group_name_H-M   'P 1'
#
loop_
_entity.id
_entity.type
_entity.pdbx_description
1 polymer ?
#
loop_
_entity_poly.entity_id
_entity_poly.type
_entity_poly.pdbx_seq_one_letter_code
_entity_poly.pdbx_strand_id
1 'polypeptide(L)'
;GGLAIYEEVDRLHWKVIFKDRDAPIMSGRVIVHFPKPLSPERLMTASDGVATQSKIIDGRTIEFTTDRISQEEELKIKVIFPHGIVAGDVPQWQKKSHSHSWFELLFISLALLFFLLWLFYLIRSAGTRSSGNGGSGIGGEGDSAGAG
;
A
#
# COMPACT_ATOMS: atom_id res chain seq x y z
N GLY A 1 15.05 13.42 -4.04
CA GLY A 1 14.25 12.79 -5.12
C GLY A 1 15.01 11.62 -5.69
N GLY A 2 14.59 11.09 -6.84
CA GLY A 2 15.28 10.01 -7.53
C GLY A 2 14.69 9.75 -8.92
N LEU A 3 15.46 9.05 -9.76
CA LEU A 3 15.03 8.51 -11.04
C LEU A 3 14.70 7.03 -10.85
N ALA A 4 13.48 6.63 -11.16
CA ALA A 4 13.07 5.23 -11.25
C ALA A 4 13.17 4.79 -12.71
N ILE A 5 13.69 3.60 -12.95
CA ILE A 5 13.92 3.06 -14.30
C ILE A 5 13.06 1.82 -14.47
N TYR A 6 12.20 1.80 -15.48
CA TYR A 6 11.39 0.64 -15.86
C TYR A 6 11.64 0.30 -17.33
N GLU A 7 11.12 -0.85 -17.77
CA GLU A 7 11.37 -1.39 -19.10
C GLU A 7 10.86 -0.47 -20.23
N GLU A 8 9.69 0.15 -20.04
CA GLU A 8 9.06 1.01 -21.06
C GLU A 8 9.21 2.51 -20.78
N VAL A 9 9.22 2.90 -19.51
CA VAL A 9 9.21 4.30 -19.08
C VAL A 9 10.14 4.54 -17.89
N ASP A 10 10.75 5.73 -17.85
CA ASP A 10 11.48 6.22 -16.70
C ASP A 10 10.63 7.26 -15.96
N ARG A 11 10.81 7.35 -14.63
CA ARG A 11 10.07 8.28 -13.78
C ARG A 11 11.02 9.11 -12.93
N LEU A 12 11.05 10.42 -13.15
CA LEU A 12 11.67 11.36 -12.25
C LEU A 12 10.69 11.71 -11.13
N HIS A 13 11.11 11.50 -9.88
CA HIS A 13 10.40 11.96 -8.69
C HIS A 13 11.29 12.94 -7.93
N TRP A 14 10.95 14.23 -7.92
CA TRP A 14 11.78 15.24 -7.28
C TRP A 14 11.01 16.05 -6.25
N LYS A 15 11.56 16.16 -5.02
CA LYS A 15 11.08 17.10 -4.02
C LYS A 15 11.83 18.41 -4.25
N VAL A 16 11.12 19.40 -4.77
CA VAL A 16 11.67 20.71 -5.15
C VAL A 16 11.74 21.60 -3.92
N ILE A 17 10.66 21.65 -3.15
CA ILE A 17 10.51 22.53 -1.98
C ILE A 17 10.16 21.68 -0.78
N PHE A 18 10.88 21.88 0.32
CA PHE A 18 10.71 21.18 1.61
C PHE A 18 9.90 22.04 2.57
N LYS A 19 9.14 21.40 3.47
CA LYS A 19 8.42 22.07 4.57
C LYS A 19 9.38 22.75 5.56
N ASP A 20 8.81 23.32 6.62
CA ASP A 20 9.52 23.84 7.79
C ASP A 20 10.51 24.96 7.44
N ARG A 21 10.05 25.90 6.61
CA ARG A 21 10.85 27.05 6.17
C ARG A 21 10.55 28.28 7.01
N ASP A 22 11.52 29.15 7.21
CA ASP A 22 11.33 30.40 7.96
C ASP A 22 10.44 31.42 7.24
N ALA A 23 10.24 31.28 5.93
CA ALA A 23 9.46 32.22 5.11
C ALA A 23 8.66 31.51 4.00
N PRO A 24 7.50 32.08 3.60
CA PRO A 24 6.76 31.59 2.44
C PRO A 24 7.49 31.92 1.13
N ILE A 25 7.29 31.09 0.12
CA ILE A 25 7.71 31.38 -1.26
C ILE A 25 6.54 32.09 -1.94
N MET A 26 6.79 33.20 -2.61
CA MET A 26 5.71 33.99 -3.25
C MET A 26 5.38 33.50 -4.66
N SER A 27 6.37 32.95 -5.36
CA SER A 27 6.22 32.28 -6.65
C SER A 27 7.38 31.33 -6.87
N GLY A 28 7.14 30.26 -7.63
CA GLY A 28 8.14 29.26 -7.94
C GLY A 28 8.12 28.88 -9.42
N ARG A 29 9.31 28.65 -9.97
CA ARG A 29 9.51 28.11 -11.32
C ARG A 29 10.51 26.98 -11.26
N VAL A 30 10.14 25.83 -11.83
CA VAL A 30 10.99 24.65 -11.93
C VAL A 30 11.12 24.28 -13.40
N ILE A 31 12.35 24.14 -13.88
CA ILE A 31 12.63 23.78 -15.26
C ILE A 31 13.32 22.42 -15.26
N VAL A 32 12.76 21.49 -16.02
CA VAL A 32 13.32 20.15 -16.24
C VAL A 32 13.87 20.10 -17.65
N HIS A 33 15.17 19.78 -17.78
CA HIS A 33 15.84 19.63 -19.05
C HIS A 33 16.21 18.17 -19.31
N PHE A 34 15.82 17.66 -20.48
CA PHE A 34 16.23 16.35 -20.95
C PHE A 34 17.54 16.40 -21.74
N PRO A 35 18.36 15.34 -21.65
CA PRO A 35 19.62 15.25 -22.39
C PRO A 35 19.42 15.11 -23.91
N LYS A 36 18.28 14.58 -24.35
CA LYS A 36 17.90 14.41 -25.76
C LYS A 36 16.45 14.86 -25.98
N PRO A 37 16.10 15.32 -27.19
CA PRO A 37 14.72 15.67 -27.52
C PRO A 37 13.81 14.44 -27.53
N LEU A 38 12.57 14.67 -27.14
CA LEU A 38 11.48 13.72 -26.99
C LEU A 38 10.23 14.23 -27.70
N SER A 39 9.34 13.31 -28.09
CA SER A 39 8.00 13.71 -28.52
C SER A 39 7.20 14.20 -27.30
N PRO A 40 6.64 15.42 -27.33
CA PRO A 40 5.82 15.96 -26.23
C PRO A 40 4.67 15.06 -25.81
N GLU A 41 4.07 14.33 -26.74
CA GLU A 41 2.92 13.44 -26.51
C GLU A 41 3.26 12.24 -25.62
N ARG A 42 4.56 11.92 -25.47
CA ARG A 42 5.03 10.82 -24.62
C ARG A 42 5.51 11.29 -23.25
N LEU A 43 5.29 12.55 -22.92
CA LEU A 43 5.62 13.12 -21.61
C LEU A 43 4.34 13.19 -20.77
N MET A 44 4.45 12.75 -19.52
CA MET A 44 3.40 12.97 -18.52
C MET A 44 4.00 13.69 -17.32
N THR A 45 3.28 14.68 -16.82
CA THR A 45 3.69 15.52 -15.70
C THR A 45 2.67 15.45 -14.58
N ALA A 46 3.14 15.51 -13.35
CA ALA A 46 2.29 15.67 -12.17
C ALA A 46 3.04 16.40 -11.06
N SER A 47 2.30 16.91 -10.08
CA SER A 47 2.85 17.49 -8.86
C SER A 47 2.07 17.03 -7.63
N ASP A 48 2.76 16.88 -6.50
CA ASP A 48 2.15 16.64 -5.19
C ASP A 48 2.52 17.76 -4.22
N GLY A 49 1.65 18.00 -3.23
CA GLY A 49 1.80 19.07 -2.25
C GLY A 49 1.05 20.31 -2.72
N VAL A 50 1.75 21.32 -3.20
CA VAL A 50 1.13 22.50 -3.81
C VAL A 50 0.78 22.26 -5.28
N ALA A 51 -0.34 22.83 -5.72
CA ALA A 51 -0.75 22.83 -7.12
C ALA A 51 0.27 23.55 -8.00
N THR A 52 0.55 22.96 -9.16
CA THR A 52 1.42 23.57 -10.18
C THR A 52 0.73 23.55 -11.53
N GLN A 53 1.05 24.56 -12.34
CA GLN A 53 0.79 24.49 -13.78
C GLN A 53 2.03 23.93 -14.44
N SER A 54 1.86 22.97 -15.32
CA SER A 54 2.97 22.40 -16.11
C SER A 54 2.78 22.70 -17.58
N LYS A 55 3.87 23.05 -18.26
CA LYS A 55 3.91 23.34 -19.68
C LYS A 55 5.11 22.67 -20.31
N ILE A 56 4.86 21.83 -21.31
CA ILE A 56 5.93 21.31 -22.17
C ILE A 56 6.28 22.43 -23.15
N ILE A 57 7.47 23.00 -23.02
CA ILE A 57 7.93 24.12 -23.85
C ILE A 57 8.37 23.59 -25.21
N ASP A 58 9.12 22.49 -25.20
CA ASP A 58 9.62 21.79 -26.38
C ASP A 58 9.92 20.33 -26.02
N GLY A 59 10.46 19.55 -26.97
CA GLY A 59 10.84 18.16 -26.73
C GLY A 59 11.96 17.94 -25.70
N ARG A 60 12.55 18.98 -25.13
CA ARG A 60 13.65 18.90 -24.16
C ARG A 60 13.34 19.57 -22.84
N THR A 61 12.29 20.38 -22.77
CA THR A 61 12.09 21.31 -21.65
C THR A 61 10.65 21.27 -21.17
N ILE A 62 10.50 21.03 -19.87
CA ILE A 62 9.22 21.15 -19.16
C ILE A 62 9.37 22.24 -18.12
N GLU A 63 8.42 23.16 -18.10
CA GLU A 63 8.30 24.19 -17.07
C GLU A 63 7.16 23.83 -16.12
N PHE A 64 7.41 23.95 -14.83
CA PHE A 64 6.40 23.97 -13.79
C PHE A 64 6.40 25.34 -13.13
N THR A 65 5.22 25.95 -12.99
CA THR A 65 5.02 27.19 -12.26
C THR A 65 4.03 26.99 -11.13
N THR A 66 4.23 27.75 -10.07
CA THR A 66 3.39 27.74 -8.88
C THR A 66 3.41 29.12 -8.26
N ASP A 67 2.30 29.46 -7.61
CA ASP A 67 2.15 30.73 -6.91
C ASP A 67 2.71 30.60 -5.49
N ARG A 68 2.04 31.23 -4.53
CA ARG A 68 2.48 31.25 -3.14
C ARG A 68 2.49 29.84 -2.54
N ILE A 69 3.60 29.48 -1.90
CA ILE A 69 3.78 28.26 -1.12
C ILE A 69 4.07 28.65 0.33
N SER A 70 3.20 28.22 1.25
CA SER A 70 3.32 28.46 2.68
C SER A 70 4.49 27.67 3.28
N GLN A 71 4.96 28.08 4.45
CA GLN A 71 6.14 27.52 5.13
C GLN A 71 6.04 26.01 5.36
N GLU A 72 4.83 25.53 5.67
CA GLU A 72 4.50 24.12 5.97
C GLU A 72 4.16 23.27 4.73
N GLU A 73 4.09 23.90 3.56
CA GLU A 73 3.78 23.23 2.32
C GLU A 73 5.04 22.76 1.61
N GLU A 74 4.94 21.66 0.88
CA GLU A 74 6.03 21.14 0.05
C GLU A 74 5.60 21.10 -1.41
N LEU A 75 6.59 21.06 -2.30
CA LEU A 75 6.37 20.81 -3.71
C LEU A 75 7.19 19.61 -4.15
N LYS A 76 6.50 18.61 -4.69
CA LYS A 76 7.12 17.50 -5.42
C LYS A 76 6.63 17.53 -6.85
N ILE A 77 7.53 17.28 -7.80
CA ILE A 77 7.19 17.08 -9.20
C ILE A 77 7.48 15.64 -9.60
N LYS A 78 6.69 15.17 -10.57
CA LYS A 78 6.82 13.87 -11.20
C LYS A 78 6.83 14.07 -12.70
N VAL A 79 7.76 13.41 -13.37
CA VAL A 79 7.83 13.40 -14.83
C VAL A 79 8.02 11.96 -15.29
N ILE A 80 7.13 11.50 -16.16
CA ILE A 80 7.22 10.18 -16.80
C ILE A 80 7.58 10.41 -18.25
N PHE A 81 8.58 9.68 -18.73
CA PHE A 81 9.09 9.80 -20.08
C PHE A 81 9.57 8.43 -20.60
N PRO A 82 9.72 8.24 -21.92
CA PRO A 82 10.17 6.97 -22.47
C PRO A 82 11.53 6.54 -21.91
N HIS A 83 11.70 5.23 -21.69
CA HIS A 83 12.98 4.67 -21.26
C HIS A 83 14.10 4.95 -22.28
N GLY A 84 15.34 5.02 -21.80
CA GLY A 84 16.55 5.14 -22.64
C GLY A 84 16.98 6.58 -22.96
N ILE A 85 16.30 7.58 -22.37
CA ILE A 85 16.69 8.99 -22.51
C ILE A 85 17.81 9.35 -21.55
N VAL A 86 17.72 8.87 -20.32
CA VAL A 86 18.77 9.01 -19.31
C VAL A 86 19.52 7.69 -19.25
N ALA A 87 20.84 7.74 -19.35
CA ALA A 87 21.68 6.55 -19.15
C ALA A 87 21.72 6.21 -17.65
N GLY A 88 21.41 4.96 -17.30
CA GLY A 88 21.50 4.48 -15.92
C GLY A 88 20.94 3.08 -15.74
N ASP A 89 21.37 2.43 -14.65
CA ASP A 89 20.85 1.14 -14.21
C ASP A 89 19.71 1.32 -13.21
N VAL A 90 18.86 0.30 -13.10
CA VAL A 90 17.81 0.24 -12.06
C VAL A 90 18.44 0.51 -10.67
N PRO A 91 18.01 1.56 -9.96
CA PRO A 91 18.61 1.95 -8.70
C PRO A 91 18.48 0.89 -7.61
N GLN A 92 19.44 0.86 -6.67
CA GLN A 92 19.44 -0.09 -5.55
C GLN A 92 18.20 0.04 -4.66
N TRP A 93 17.71 1.25 -4.43
CA TRP A 93 16.49 1.49 -3.65
C TRP A 93 15.26 0.87 -4.33
N GLN A 94 15.20 0.89 -5.67
CA GLN A 94 14.13 0.28 -6.44
C GLN A 94 14.23 -1.24 -6.42
N LYS A 95 15.45 -1.80 -6.56
CA LYS A 95 15.72 -3.24 -6.42
C LYS A 95 15.29 -3.76 -5.04
N LYS A 96 15.62 -3.04 -3.98
CA LYS A 96 15.22 -3.39 -2.60
C LYS A 96 13.70 -3.30 -2.40
N SER A 97 13.05 -2.29 -2.97
CA SER A 97 11.60 -2.12 -2.87
C SER A 97 10.81 -3.18 -3.64
N HIS A 98 11.39 -3.80 -4.67
CA HIS A 98 10.77 -4.94 -5.38
C HIS A 98 10.89 -6.28 -4.62
N SER A 99 11.51 -6.30 -3.44
CA SER A 99 11.41 -7.45 -2.55
C SER A 99 10.09 -7.36 -1.78
N HIS A 100 9.24 -8.39 -1.90
CA HIS A 100 8.06 -8.78 -1.09
C HIS A 100 6.69 -8.71 -1.78
N SER A 101 6.17 -9.89 -2.15
CA SER A 101 4.72 -10.16 -2.21
C SER A 101 4.33 -11.64 -1.98
N TRP A 102 5.28 -12.54 -1.70
CA TRP A 102 4.95 -13.96 -1.47
C TRP A 102 4.63 -14.29 0.00
N PHE A 103 5.17 -13.54 0.97
CA PHE A 103 4.84 -13.73 2.39
C PHE A 103 3.40 -13.30 2.73
N GLU A 104 2.89 -12.24 2.10
CA GLU A 104 1.50 -11.78 2.24
C GLU A 104 0.49 -12.89 1.88
N LEU A 105 0.74 -13.61 0.78
CA LEU A 105 -0.09 -14.74 0.36
C LEU A 105 -0.04 -15.91 1.34
N LEU A 106 1.12 -16.17 1.97
CA LEU A 106 1.25 -17.18 3.02
C LEU A 106 0.45 -16.80 4.28
N PHE A 107 0.52 -15.54 4.71
CA PHE A 107 -0.26 -15.06 5.87
C PHE A 107 -1.77 -15.12 5.62
N ILE A 108 -2.25 -14.72 4.44
CA ILE A 108 -3.67 -14.82 4.06
C ILE A 108 -4.12 -16.29 4.06
N SER A 109 -3.29 -17.19 3.51
CA SER A 109 -3.60 -18.62 3.44
C SER A 109 -3.67 -19.26 4.83
N LEU A 110 -2.73 -18.92 5.72
CA LEU A 110 -2.72 -19.40 7.11
C LEU A 110 -3.90 -18.83 7.91
N ALA A 111 -4.24 -17.55 7.73
CA ALA A 111 -5.38 -16.94 8.40
C ALA A 111 -6.71 -17.58 7.96
N LEU A 112 -6.86 -17.88 6.66
CA LEU A 112 -8.04 -18.56 6.12
C LEU A 112 -8.14 -20.00 6.62
N LEU A 113 -7.02 -20.74 6.68
CA LEU A 113 -6.99 -22.08 7.28
C LEU A 113 -7.41 -22.04 8.76
N PHE A 114 -6.86 -21.10 9.54
CA PHE A 114 -7.20 -20.95 10.96
C PHE A 114 -8.67 -20.57 11.14
N PHE A 115 -9.20 -19.69 10.30
CA PHE A 115 -10.62 -19.32 10.30
C PHE A 115 -11.52 -20.52 9.98
N LEU A 116 -11.17 -21.35 9.00
CA LEU A 116 -11.91 -22.58 8.68
C LEU A 116 -11.86 -23.61 9.80
N LEU A 117 -10.71 -23.78 10.45
CA LEU A 117 -10.57 -24.66 11.62
C LEU A 117 -11.38 -24.15 12.81
N TRP A 118 -11.37 -22.84 13.05
CA TRP A 118 -12.16 -22.20 14.09
C TRP A 118 -13.67 -22.34 13.82
N LEU A 119 -14.10 -22.13 12.57
CA LEU A 119 -15.49 -22.31 12.15
C LEU A 119 -15.92 -23.79 12.29
N PHE A 120 -15.07 -24.72 11.89
CA PHE A 120 -15.32 -26.16 12.05
C PHE A 120 -15.44 -26.56 13.53
N TYR A 121 -14.55 -26.04 14.39
CA TYR A 121 -14.63 -26.24 15.83
C TYR A 121 -15.92 -25.69 16.41
N LEU A 122 -16.36 -24.49 15.97
CA LEU A 122 -17.60 -23.88 16.39
C LEU A 122 -18.82 -24.76 16.00
N ILE A 123 -18.88 -25.24 14.76
CA ILE A 123 -19.95 -26.13 14.27
C ILE A 123 -19.97 -27.45 15.07
N ARG A 124 -18.81 -28.04 15.35
CA ARG A 124 -18.70 -29.25 16.18
C ARG A 124 -19.15 -29.01 17.63
N SER A 125 -18.79 -27.88 18.22
CA SER A 125 -19.13 -27.53 19.60
C SER A 125 -20.61 -27.20 19.80
N ALA A 126 -21.31 -26.76 18.75
CA ALA A 126 -22.75 -26.53 18.77
C ALA A 126 -23.60 -27.82 18.63
N GLY A 127 -22.98 -28.95 18.28
CA GLY A 127 -23.66 -30.23 17.99
C GLY A 127 -23.93 -31.13 19.20
N THR A 128 -23.40 -30.83 20.39
CA THR A 128 -23.64 -31.64 21.60
C THR A 128 -24.72 -31.03 22.50
N ARG A 129 -25.98 -31.10 22.05
CA ARG A 129 -27.12 -31.30 22.94
C ARG A 129 -27.57 -32.75 22.83
N SER A 130 -26.93 -33.60 23.61
CA SER A 130 -27.41 -34.96 23.87
C SER A 130 -28.67 -34.87 24.72
N SER A 131 -29.79 -35.19 24.09
CA SER A 131 -30.97 -35.76 24.74
C SER A 131 -30.55 -37.07 25.42
N GLY A 132 -30.90 -37.23 26.69
CA GLY A 132 -30.56 -38.42 27.46
C GLY A 132 -30.99 -38.35 28.92
N ASN A 133 -32.30 -38.18 29.19
CA ASN A 133 -32.88 -38.54 30.48
C ASN A 133 -33.67 -39.85 30.32
N GLY A 134 -32.95 -40.97 30.43
CA GLY A 134 -33.48 -42.32 30.51
C GLY A 134 -32.68 -43.04 31.60
N GLY A 135 -33.33 -43.23 32.76
CA GLY A 135 -32.67 -43.55 34.02
C GLY A 135 -32.32 -45.02 34.24
N SER A 136 -31.79 -45.32 35.44
CA SER A 136 -31.96 -46.59 36.15
C SER A 136 -31.12 -46.66 37.44
N GLY A 137 -31.80 -46.82 38.58
CA GLY A 137 -31.40 -47.58 39.78
C GLY A 137 -30.35 -46.95 40.72
N ILE A 138 -30.27 -47.24 42.02
CA ILE A 138 -30.82 -48.31 42.86
C ILE A 138 -30.82 -47.81 44.33
N GLY A 139 -31.80 -48.23 45.14
CA GLY A 139 -31.76 -48.26 46.61
C GLY A 139 -33.02 -48.99 47.08
N GLY A 140 -32.96 -50.28 47.45
CA GLY A 140 -32.45 -50.79 48.73
C GLY A 140 -33.64 -50.86 49.69
N GLU A 141 -34.34 -52.00 49.82
CA GLU A 141 -34.09 -53.06 50.83
C GLU A 141 -34.36 -52.56 52.26
N GLY A 142 -35.22 -53.15 53.09
CA GLY A 142 -36.00 -54.38 53.03
C GLY A 142 -36.97 -54.49 54.23
N ASP A 143 -37.73 -55.58 54.20
CA ASP A 143 -38.45 -56.34 55.24
C ASP A 143 -38.60 -55.79 56.68
N SER A 144 -39.78 -55.97 57.27
CA SER A 144 -40.05 -57.09 58.22
C SER A 144 -41.25 -56.88 59.16
N ALA A 145 -41.88 -58.03 59.49
CA ALA A 145 -42.77 -58.36 60.62
C ALA A 145 -44.25 -57.94 60.48
N GLY A 146 -45.25 -58.85 60.56
CA GLY A 146 -45.45 -59.94 61.55
C GLY A 146 -46.31 -59.38 62.69
N ALA A 147 -47.33 -60.01 63.26
CA ALA A 147 -47.83 -61.36 63.33
C ALA A 147 -49.27 -61.30 63.93
N GLY A 148 -49.96 -62.44 64.03
CA GLY A 148 -51.06 -62.63 65.00
C GLY A 148 -52.32 -63.22 64.40
#